data_AF-A0A9Q0MBC4-F1
#
_entry.id   AF-A0A9Q0MBC4-F1
#
_cell.length_a   1.000
_cell.length_b   1.000
_cell.length_c   1.000
_cell.angle_alpha   90.00
_cell.angle_beta   90.00
_cell.angle_gamma   90.00
#
_symmetry.space_group_name_H-M   'P 1'
#
loop_
_entity.id
_entity.type
_entity.pdbx_description
1 polymer ?
#
loop_
_entity_poly.entity_id
_entity_poly.type
_entity_poly.pdbx_seq_one_letter_code
_entity_poly.pdbx_strand_id
1 'polypeptide(L)'
;MSSSLPKVSFVNINLEEFTSEDKILSQNEDNTKELDDHSSTEPTVLEKPNFTLLNHLSTQFTNDYEDYFQLNVHNHKQFEELNDTIDNLLTHMEEFYGLIEMLRNESSHIEKLSTSLDSKINKMKDMFRMIDKLESIVNIVSCNLNSMEREVGKAESMIVSRKNPVRKLFSLISNSNKIFSRYQYNPPIIFKTEDLLK
;
A
#
# COMPACT_ATOMS: atom_id res chain seq x y z
N MET A 1 -4.31 -17.93 -21.24
CA MET A 1 -5.44 -17.02 -20.95
C MET A 1 -4.84 -15.73 -20.43
N SER A 2 -4.83 -14.69 -21.27
CA SER A 2 -4.26 -13.37 -20.94
C SER A 2 -5.43 -12.43 -20.67
N SER A 3 -5.62 -11.99 -19.43
CA SER A 3 -6.67 -11.03 -19.07
C SER A 3 -6.08 -9.64 -18.93
N SER A 4 -6.43 -8.81 -19.92
CA SER A 4 -6.15 -7.39 -20.03
C SER A 4 -6.69 -6.61 -18.82
N LEU A 5 -5.84 -5.77 -18.22
CA LEU A 5 -6.23 -4.76 -17.23
C LEU A 5 -6.97 -3.59 -17.91
N PRO A 6 -7.87 -2.88 -17.20
CA PRO A 6 -8.60 -1.75 -17.76
C PRO A 6 -7.73 -0.49 -17.80
N LYS A 7 -7.80 0.26 -18.90
CA LYS A 7 -7.24 1.61 -19.03
C LYS A 7 -8.14 2.62 -18.33
N VAL A 8 -7.60 3.35 -17.35
CA VAL A 8 -8.25 4.51 -16.74
C VAL A 8 -7.83 5.75 -17.53
N SER A 9 -8.80 6.48 -18.09
CA SER A 9 -8.58 7.76 -18.75
C SER A 9 -8.54 8.89 -17.71
N PHE A 10 -7.45 9.66 -17.69
CA PHE A 10 -7.39 10.90 -16.93
C PHE A 10 -8.09 12.01 -17.71
N VAL A 11 -9.04 12.68 -17.04
CA VAL A 11 -9.66 13.92 -17.53
C VAL A 11 -8.59 15.01 -17.42
N ASN A 12 -8.24 15.60 -18.55
CA ASN A 12 -7.32 16.73 -18.62
C ASN A 12 -8.14 18.00 -18.33
N ILE A 13 -7.93 18.60 -17.16
CA ILE A 13 -8.56 19.88 -16.81
C ILE A 13 -7.57 20.97 -17.23
N ASN A 14 -7.95 21.77 -18.24
CA ASN A 14 -7.18 22.93 -18.68
C ASN A 14 -7.13 23.97 -17.56
N LEU A 15 -5.92 24.37 -17.19
CA LEU A 15 -5.63 25.40 -16.19
C LEU A 15 -5.21 26.70 -16.91
N GLU A 16 -6.02 27.17 -17.86
CA GLU A 16 -5.79 28.45 -18.56
C GLU A 16 -7.12 29.19 -18.73
N GLU A 17 -7.70 29.66 -17.62
CA GLU A 17 -8.73 30.70 -17.69
C GLU A 17 -8.89 31.32 -16.30
N PHE A 18 -8.04 32.27 -15.91
CA PHE A 18 -8.35 33.31 -14.91
C PHE A 18 -7.20 34.32 -14.83
N THR A 19 -6.97 35.07 -15.91
CA THR A 19 -6.26 36.36 -15.84
C THR A 19 -6.86 37.32 -16.86
N SER A 20 -7.95 37.98 -16.51
CA SER A 20 -8.38 39.24 -17.15
C SER A 20 -9.50 39.83 -16.32
N GLU A 21 -9.16 40.77 -15.43
CA GLU A 21 -10.00 41.93 -15.10
C GLU A 21 -9.25 42.81 -14.08
N ASP A 22 -8.20 43.47 -14.55
CA ASP A 22 -7.57 44.60 -13.87
C ASP A 22 -7.23 45.66 -14.93
N LYS A 23 -8.26 46.29 -15.53
CA LYS A 23 -8.03 47.44 -16.43
C LYS A 23 -9.24 48.33 -16.76
N ILE A 24 -9.94 48.87 -15.77
CA ILE A 24 -10.83 50.03 -15.97
C ILE A 24 -10.83 50.76 -14.61
N LEU A 25 -10.20 51.90 -14.35
CA LEU A 25 -10.47 53.23 -14.91
C LEU A 25 -9.36 54.18 -14.43
N SER A 26 -8.44 54.59 -15.30
CA SER A 26 -7.61 55.78 -15.09
C SER A 26 -7.44 56.46 -16.44
N GLN A 27 -8.44 57.24 -16.82
CA GLN A 27 -8.35 58.33 -17.79
C GLN A 27 -9.44 59.35 -17.47
N ASN A 28 -9.10 60.63 -17.68
CA ASN A 28 -9.90 61.85 -17.53
C ASN A 28 -9.55 62.73 -16.31
N GLU A 29 -8.26 62.99 -16.12
CA GLU A 29 -7.83 64.36 -15.83
C GLU A 29 -7.31 64.98 -17.12
N ASP A 30 -7.53 66.29 -17.23
CA ASP A 30 -6.98 67.22 -18.21
C ASP A 30 -7.85 67.57 -19.43
N ASN A 31 -8.70 68.58 -19.24
CA ASN A 31 -9.10 69.52 -20.28
C ASN A 31 -9.29 70.90 -19.64
N THR A 32 -8.19 71.61 -19.45
CA THR A 32 -8.20 73.07 -19.35
C THR A 32 -8.23 73.65 -20.77
N LYS A 33 -9.33 74.33 -21.10
CA LYS A 33 -9.39 75.25 -22.25
C LYS A 33 -9.79 76.64 -21.74
N GLU A 34 -8.83 77.55 -21.77
CA GLU A 34 -9.06 78.99 -21.82
C GLU A 34 -9.80 79.37 -23.11
N LEU A 35 -10.74 80.32 -23.00
CA LEU A 35 -11.09 81.30 -24.03
C LEU A 35 -12.05 82.36 -23.44
N ASP A 36 -11.44 83.47 -23.03
CA ASP A 36 -11.79 84.88 -23.21
C ASP A 36 -13.25 85.39 -23.38
N ASP A 37 -13.56 86.30 -22.45
CA ASP A 37 -14.02 87.70 -22.62
C ASP A 37 -15.52 88.06 -22.81
N HIS A 38 -15.87 89.14 -22.09
CA HIS A 38 -17.05 90.01 -22.11
C HIS A 38 -18.38 89.54 -21.46
N SER A 39 -18.65 90.01 -20.25
CA SER A 39 -19.58 91.14 -20.01
C SER A 39 -19.88 91.36 -18.53
N SER A 40 -19.68 92.60 -18.07
CA SER A 40 -20.25 93.13 -16.83
C SER A 40 -21.78 93.07 -16.86
N THR A 41 -22.46 92.72 -15.76
CA THR A 41 -23.69 93.36 -15.24
C THR A 41 -24.09 92.75 -13.88
N GLU A 42 -24.14 93.61 -12.84
CA GLU A 42 -24.88 93.59 -11.55
C GLU A 42 -25.03 92.34 -10.63
N PRO A 43 -25.09 92.55 -9.29
CA PRO A 43 -25.17 91.48 -8.31
C PRO A 43 -26.61 90.96 -8.18
N THR A 44 -26.84 89.71 -8.58
CA THR A 44 -28.07 89.00 -8.28
C THR A 44 -28.17 88.77 -6.77
N VAL A 45 -29.21 89.35 -6.17
CA VAL A 45 -29.65 89.21 -4.79
C VAL A 45 -29.54 87.75 -4.33
N LEU A 46 -28.73 87.50 -3.28
CA LEU A 46 -28.65 86.22 -2.58
C LEU A 46 -30.00 85.92 -1.93
N GLU A 47 -30.82 85.13 -2.61
CA GLU A 47 -31.95 84.45 -2.00
C GLU A 47 -31.40 83.54 -0.89
N LYS A 48 -31.77 83.82 0.37
CA LYS A 48 -31.34 83.01 1.52
C LYS A 48 -31.65 81.55 1.22
N PRO A 49 -30.69 80.61 1.37
CA PRO A 49 -30.95 79.21 1.12
C PRO A 49 -32.10 78.77 2.02
N ASN A 50 -33.08 78.10 1.42
CA ASN A 50 -34.24 77.56 2.13
C ASN A 50 -33.73 76.57 3.19
N PHE A 51 -33.60 77.05 4.42
CA PHE A 51 -32.96 76.34 5.53
C PHE A 51 -33.65 74.99 5.81
N THR A 52 -34.94 74.90 5.51
CA THR A 52 -35.73 73.67 5.59
C THR A 52 -35.28 72.63 4.58
N LEU A 53 -35.00 73.04 3.34
CA LEU A 53 -34.49 72.15 2.28
C LEU A 53 -33.07 71.67 2.63
N LEU A 54 -32.21 72.57 3.10
CA LEU A 54 -30.83 72.25 3.45
C LEU A 54 -30.75 71.23 4.59
N ASN A 55 -31.58 71.39 5.62
CA ASN A 55 -31.66 70.43 6.72
C ASN A 55 -32.21 69.10 6.25
N HIS A 56 -33.25 69.09 5.41
CA HIS A 56 -33.79 67.86 4.84
C HIS A 56 -32.75 67.10 4.03
N LEU A 57 -31.99 67.80 3.19
CA LEU A 57 -30.90 67.22 2.40
C LEU A 57 -29.81 66.66 3.31
N SER A 58 -29.41 67.43 4.34
CA SER A 58 -28.42 66.97 5.32
C SER A 58 -28.88 65.72 6.05
N THR A 59 -30.13 65.68 6.50
CA THR A 59 -30.70 64.50 7.16
C THR A 59 -30.80 63.31 6.22
N GLN A 60 -31.13 63.53 4.94
CA GLN A 60 -31.17 62.44 3.96
C GLN A 60 -29.77 61.87 3.74
N PHE A 61 -28.76 62.73 3.55
CA PHE A 61 -27.38 62.26 3.42
C PHE A 61 -26.91 61.53 4.67
N THR A 62 -27.21 62.05 5.86
CA THR A 62 -26.86 61.35 7.11
C THR A 62 -27.49 59.96 7.17
N ASN A 63 -28.76 59.83 6.79
CA ASN A 63 -29.45 58.54 6.78
C ASN A 63 -28.89 57.58 5.70
N ASP A 64 -28.60 58.07 4.49
CA ASP A 64 -28.04 57.27 3.40
C ASP A 64 -26.64 56.72 3.79
N TYR A 65 -25.82 57.53 4.46
CA TYR A 65 -24.53 57.08 4.98
C TYR A 65 -24.67 56.12 6.17
N GLU A 66 -25.65 56.34 7.05
CA GLU A 66 -25.92 55.44 8.17
C GLU A 66 -26.29 54.02 7.68
N ASP A 67 -27.13 53.93 6.64
CA ASP A 67 -27.54 52.65 6.05
C ASP A 67 -26.36 51.90 5.40
N TYR A 68 -25.43 52.62 4.77
CA TYR A 68 -24.19 52.06 4.22
C TYR A 68 -23.29 51.44 5.31
N PHE A 69 -23.23 52.05 6.50
CA PHE A 69 -22.50 51.47 7.64
C PHE A 69 -23.25 50.31 8.28
N GLN A 70 -24.59 50.34 8.34
CA GLN A 70 -25.39 49.23 8.85
C GLN A 70 -25.27 47.97 7.98
N LEU A 71 -25.12 48.14 6.66
CA LEU A 71 -24.87 47.05 5.74
C LEU A 71 -23.53 46.36 6.04
N ASN A 72 -22.52 47.13 6.47
CA ASN A 72 -21.26 46.57 6.98
C ASN A 72 -21.41 45.87 8.34
N VAL A 73 -22.30 46.35 9.22
CA VAL A 73 -22.58 45.70 10.52
C VAL A 73 -23.37 44.39 10.35
N HIS A 74 -24.33 44.34 9.42
CA HIS A 74 -25.06 43.10 9.11
C HIS A 74 -24.17 42.10 8.37
N ASN A 75 -23.33 42.58 7.44
CA ASN A 75 -22.33 41.76 6.77
C ASN A 75 -21.20 41.32 7.70
N HIS A 76 -20.96 42.02 8.82
CA HIS A 76 -19.96 41.61 9.81
C HIS A 76 -20.26 40.21 10.34
N LYS A 77 -21.52 39.89 10.61
CA LYS A 77 -21.91 38.54 11.08
C LYS A 77 -21.67 37.48 10.02
N GLN A 78 -22.01 37.76 8.76
CA GLN A 78 -21.77 36.84 7.65
C GLN A 78 -20.26 36.65 7.39
N PHE A 79 -19.48 37.71 7.59
CA PHE A 79 -18.02 37.68 7.48
C PHE A 79 -17.39 36.87 8.62
N GLU A 80 -17.92 36.98 9.84
CA GLU A 80 -17.53 36.15 10.98
C GLU A 80 -17.86 34.67 10.73
N GLU A 81 -19.08 34.36 10.29
CA GLU A 81 -19.51 33.00 9.94
C GLU A 81 -18.63 32.39 8.83
N LEU A 82 -18.24 33.21 7.85
CA LEU A 82 -17.31 32.80 6.79
C LEU A 82 -15.91 32.51 7.34
N ASN A 83 -15.37 33.39 8.19
CA ASN A 83 -14.05 33.17 8.81
C ASN A 83 -14.05 31.92 9.71
N ASP A 84 -15.09 31.73 10.52
CA ASP A 84 -15.26 30.52 11.35
C ASP A 84 -15.31 29.24 10.49
N THR A 85 -15.91 29.33 9.30
CA THR A 85 -15.95 28.22 8.35
C THR A 85 -14.58 27.95 7.74
N ILE A 86 -13.83 29.01 7.40
CA ILE A 86 -12.46 28.90 6.87
C ILE A 86 -11.54 28.30 7.92
N ASP A 87 -11.61 28.75 9.17
CA ASP A 87 -10.76 28.26 10.26
C ASP A 87 -11.08 26.80 10.61
N ASN A 88 -12.36 26.41 10.61
CA ASN A 88 -12.75 25.01 10.73
C ASN A 88 -12.20 24.15 9.58
N LEU A 89 -12.29 24.65 8.34
CA LEU A 89 -11.78 23.93 7.18
C LEU A 89 -10.26 23.78 7.27
N LEU A 90 -9.55 24.82 7.69
CA LEU A 90 -8.10 24.79 7.88
C LEU A 90 -7.71 23.74 8.93
N THR A 91 -8.42 23.72 10.06
CA THR A 91 -8.22 22.75 11.14
C THR A 91 -8.48 21.33 10.65
N HIS A 92 -9.59 21.09 9.95
CA HIS A 92 -9.86 19.78 9.35
C HIS A 92 -8.77 19.36 8.36
N MET A 93 -8.20 20.29 7.59
CA MET A 93 -7.11 19.98 6.65
C MET A 93 -5.83 19.55 7.38
N GLU A 94 -5.49 20.19 8.51
CA GLU A 94 -4.37 19.80 9.36
C GLU A 94 -4.60 18.42 9.98
N GLU A 95 -5.82 18.13 10.43
CA GLU A 95 -6.21 16.81 10.93
C GLU A 95 -6.11 15.74 9.83
N PHE A 96 -6.61 16.02 8.63
CA PHE A 96 -6.48 15.11 7.49
C PHE A 96 -5.02 14.83 7.15
N TYR A 97 -4.16 15.84 7.20
CA TYR A 97 -2.73 15.64 7.01
C TYR A 97 -2.13 14.72 8.09
N GLY A 98 -2.54 14.90 9.35
CA GLY A 98 -2.16 14.00 10.45
C GLY A 98 -2.62 12.56 10.23
N LEU A 99 -3.84 12.35 9.74
CA LEU A 99 -4.37 11.03 9.41
C LEU A 99 -3.62 10.38 8.24
N ILE A 100 -3.29 11.14 7.20
CA ILE A 100 -2.50 10.66 6.06
C ILE A 100 -1.10 10.23 6.52
N GLU A 101 -0.47 11.01 7.38
CA GLU A 101 0.85 10.68 7.91
C GLU A 101 0.83 9.43 8.78
N MET A 102 -0.20 9.28 9.60
CA MET A 102 -0.43 8.08 10.40
C MET A 102 -0.62 6.85 9.51
N LEU A 103 -1.44 6.96 8.46
CA LEU A 103 -1.67 5.87 7.49
C LEU A 103 -0.38 5.51 6.74
N ARG A 104 0.40 6.51 6.33
CA ARG A 104 1.70 6.28 5.66
C ARG A 104 2.65 5.51 6.57
N ASN A 105 2.72 5.88 7.84
CA ASN A 105 3.55 5.19 8.82
C ASN A 105 3.07 3.75 9.07
N GLU A 106 1.77 3.53 9.17
CA GLU A 106 1.19 2.18 9.29
C GLU A 106 1.50 1.31 8.07
N SER A 107 1.33 1.84 6.85
CA SER A 107 1.69 1.14 5.62
C SER A 107 3.17 0.77 5.59
N SER A 108 4.06 1.68 6.01
CA SER A 108 5.50 1.40 6.08
C SER A 108 5.82 0.31 7.12
N HIS A 109 5.05 0.23 8.20
CA HIS A 109 5.20 -0.81 9.22
C HIS A 109 4.75 -2.17 8.69
N ILE A 110 3.62 -2.21 7.98
CA ILE A 110 3.10 -3.41 7.32
C ILE A 110 4.08 -3.92 6.27
N GLU A 111 4.67 -3.04 5.47
CA GLU A 111 5.67 -3.42 4.46
C GLU A 111 6.93 -4.03 5.09
N LYS A 112 7.44 -3.41 6.17
CA LYS A 112 8.56 -3.96 6.96
C LYS A 112 8.22 -5.31 7.57
N LEU A 113 7.02 -5.46 8.13
CA LEU A 113 6.54 -6.71 8.71
C LEU A 113 6.41 -7.81 7.66
N SER A 114 5.86 -7.49 6.48
CA SER A 114 5.74 -8.42 5.35
C SER A 114 7.11 -8.95 4.94
N THR A 115 8.09 -8.05 4.76
CA THR A 115 9.46 -8.42 4.40
C THR A 115 10.10 -9.34 5.45
N SER A 116 9.90 -9.03 6.74
CA SER A 116 10.39 -9.85 7.85
C SER A 116 9.72 -11.23 7.90
N LEU A 117 8.40 -11.28 7.68
CA LEU A 117 7.62 -12.50 7.64
C LEU A 117 8.05 -13.40 6.47
N ASP A 118 8.23 -12.85 5.28
CA ASP A 118 8.70 -13.59 4.11
C ASP A 118 10.07 -14.22 4.34
N SER A 119 11.00 -13.48 4.96
CA SER A 119 12.30 -14.02 5.38
C SER A 119 12.13 -15.22 6.32
N LYS A 120 11.25 -15.11 7.32
CA LYS A 120 10.98 -16.18 8.29
C LYS A 120 10.31 -17.39 7.63
N ILE A 121 9.37 -17.18 6.71
CA ILE A 121 8.73 -18.24 5.92
C ILE A 121 9.76 -18.97 5.06
N ASN A 122 10.69 -18.26 4.42
CA ASN A 122 11.74 -18.90 3.63
C ASN A 122 12.67 -19.75 4.50
N LYS A 123 13.07 -19.24 5.67
CA LYS A 123 13.83 -20.05 6.65
C LYS A 123 13.07 -21.31 7.07
N MET A 124 11.76 -21.22 7.25
CA MET A 124 10.90 -22.37 7.58
C MET A 124 10.84 -23.38 6.43
N LYS A 125 10.74 -22.91 5.18
CA LYS A 125 10.83 -23.78 3.99
C LYS A 125 12.18 -24.51 3.91
N ASP A 126 13.27 -23.84 4.25
CA ASP A 126 14.60 -24.47 4.28
C ASP A 126 14.70 -25.54 5.35
N MET A 127 14.12 -25.30 6.54
CA MET A 127 14.04 -26.34 7.58
C MET A 127 13.22 -27.54 7.13
N PHE A 128 12.08 -27.35 6.46
CA PHE A 128 11.31 -28.47 5.93
C PHE A 128 12.08 -29.26 4.87
N ARG A 129 12.80 -28.58 3.97
CA ARG A 129 13.69 -29.25 3.01
C ARG A 129 14.78 -30.08 3.71
N MET A 130 15.28 -29.62 4.85
CA MET A 130 16.25 -30.38 5.65
C MET A 130 15.60 -31.61 6.29
N ILE A 131 14.36 -31.48 6.77
CA ILE A 131 13.57 -32.60 7.31
C ILE A 131 13.32 -33.64 6.21
N ASP A 132 12.88 -33.22 5.01
CA ASP A 132 12.63 -34.11 3.87
C ASP A 132 13.90 -34.88 3.45
N LYS A 133 15.05 -34.20 3.45
CA LYS A 133 16.35 -34.85 3.19
C LYS A 133 16.68 -35.90 4.25
N LEU A 134 16.46 -35.58 5.53
CA LEU A 134 16.70 -36.51 6.61
C LEU A 134 15.79 -37.74 6.50
N GLU A 135 14.51 -37.54 6.17
CA GLU A 135 13.55 -38.63 5.95
C GLU A 135 14.00 -39.54 4.80
N SER A 136 14.44 -38.97 3.68
CA SER A 136 14.99 -39.73 2.55
C SER A 136 16.18 -40.60 2.96
N ILE A 137 17.11 -40.02 3.74
CA ILE A 137 18.27 -40.75 4.27
C ILE A 137 17.82 -41.91 5.16
N VAL A 138 16.90 -41.67 6.08
CA VAL A 138 16.35 -42.70 6.98
C VAL A 138 15.68 -43.82 6.18
N ASN A 139 14.94 -43.48 5.12
CA ASN A 139 14.32 -44.46 4.24
C ASN A 139 15.35 -45.34 3.51
N ILE A 140 16.42 -44.76 3.00
CA ILE A 140 17.52 -45.50 2.35
C ILE A 140 18.16 -46.48 3.34
N VAL A 141 18.46 -46.01 4.55
CA VAL A 141 19.06 -46.83 5.62
C VAL A 141 18.14 -47.98 6.00
N SER A 142 16.83 -47.70 6.18
CA SER A 142 15.81 -48.71 6.50
C SER A 142 15.69 -49.78 5.41
N CYS A 143 15.61 -49.40 4.13
CA CYS A 143 15.56 -50.33 3.02
C CYS A 143 16.78 -51.28 2.96
N ASN A 144 17.98 -50.74 3.22
CA ASN A 144 19.21 -51.52 3.20
C ASN A 144 19.32 -52.43 4.42
N LEU A 145 18.91 -51.97 5.61
CA LEU A 145 18.82 -52.81 6.81
C LEU A 145 17.84 -53.96 6.63
N ASN A 146 16.63 -53.71 6.14
CA ASN A 146 15.63 -54.75 5.86
C ASN A 146 16.15 -55.78 4.85
N SER A 147 16.88 -55.31 3.83
CA SER A 147 17.52 -56.20 2.85
C SER A 147 18.59 -57.09 3.48
N MET A 148 19.43 -56.51 4.35
CA MET A 148 20.46 -57.24 5.08
C MET A 148 19.85 -58.26 6.05
N GLU A 149 18.86 -57.85 6.86
CA GLU A 149 18.15 -58.72 7.80
C GLU A 149 17.51 -59.92 7.10
N ARG A 150 16.91 -59.71 5.92
CA ARG A 150 16.35 -60.78 5.10
C ARG A 150 17.42 -61.78 4.64
N GLU A 151 18.59 -61.33 4.19
CA GLU A 151 19.66 -62.24 3.76
C GLU A 151 20.31 -62.97 4.95
N VAL A 152 20.44 -62.32 6.11
CA VAL A 152 20.90 -62.96 7.35
C VAL A 152 19.90 -64.02 7.81
N GLY A 153 18.60 -63.69 7.87
CA GLY A 153 17.56 -64.65 8.24
C GLY A 153 17.49 -65.86 7.31
N LYS A 154 17.71 -65.66 5.99
CA LYS A 154 17.90 -66.77 5.04
C LYS A 154 19.10 -67.63 5.45
N ALA A 155 20.28 -67.04 5.66
CA ALA A 155 21.48 -67.77 6.05
C ALA A 155 21.31 -68.56 7.36
N GLU A 156 20.67 -67.96 8.36
CA GLU A 156 20.38 -68.61 9.65
C GLU A 156 19.43 -69.80 9.49
N SER A 157 18.33 -69.64 8.75
CA SER A 157 17.37 -70.73 8.50
C SER A 157 18.04 -71.92 7.80
N MET A 158 18.97 -71.65 6.88
CA MET A 158 19.76 -72.66 6.18
C MET A 158 20.70 -73.42 7.13
N ILE A 159 21.37 -72.71 8.03
CA ILE A 159 22.28 -73.29 9.02
C ILE A 159 21.50 -74.14 10.03
N VAL A 160 20.36 -73.65 10.51
CA VAL A 160 19.46 -74.39 11.41
C VAL A 160 18.95 -75.66 10.72
N SER A 161 18.53 -75.57 9.45
CA SER A 161 18.09 -76.73 8.66
C SER A 161 19.21 -77.75 8.43
N ARG A 162 20.47 -77.31 8.28
CA ARG A 162 21.66 -78.18 8.14
C ARG A 162 22.06 -78.87 9.45
N LYS A 163 21.77 -78.26 10.61
CA LYS A 163 22.04 -78.81 11.94
C LYS A 163 21.05 -79.90 12.38
N ASN A 164 19.99 -80.18 11.61
CA ASN A 164 19.11 -81.35 11.84
C ASN A 164 19.77 -82.63 11.28
N PRO A 165 20.32 -83.53 12.12
CA PRO A 165 21.11 -84.67 11.67
C PRO A 165 20.27 -85.79 11.02
N VAL A 166 18.95 -85.81 11.24
CA VAL A 166 18.06 -86.90 10.79
C VAL A 166 17.76 -86.90 9.29
N ARG A 167 18.08 -85.83 8.55
CA ARG A 167 17.94 -85.80 7.07
C ARG A 167 19.14 -86.36 6.32
N LYS A 168 20.29 -86.58 6.98
CA LYS A 168 21.50 -87.12 6.34
C LYS A 168 21.43 -88.63 6.08
N LEU A 169 20.53 -89.36 6.74
CA LEU A 169 20.45 -90.82 6.62
C LEU A 169 19.66 -91.29 5.39
N PHE A 170 18.81 -90.46 4.80
CA PHE A 170 18.02 -90.83 3.61
C PHE A 170 18.67 -90.42 2.27
N SER A 171 19.80 -89.69 2.29
CA SER A 171 20.48 -89.27 1.04
C SER A 171 21.46 -90.30 0.47
N LEU A 172 21.70 -91.42 1.16
CA LEU A 172 22.61 -92.48 0.70
C LEU A 172 21.98 -93.43 -0.35
N ILE A 173 20.67 -93.36 -0.58
CA ILE A 173 19.95 -94.27 -1.49
C ILE A 173 19.46 -93.55 -2.77
N SER A 174 19.58 -92.22 -2.85
CA SER A 174 19.12 -91.46 -4.02
C SER A 174 20.29 -90.97 -4.87
N ASN A 175 20.65 -91.74 -5.90
CA ASN A 175 21.43 -91.27 -7.04
C ASN A 175 20.62 -90.22 -7.82
N SER A 176 20.69 -88.98 -7.37
CA SER A 176 20.23 -87.83 -8.15
C SER A 176 21.12 -86.66 -7.83
N ASN A 177 21.76 -86.11 -8.86
CA ASN A 177 22.63 -84.94 -8.85
C ASN A 177 21.89 -83.67 -8.40
N LYS A 178 21.42 -83.62 -7.15
CA LYS A 178 21.03 -82.36 -6.52
C LYS A 178 22.29 -81.75 -5.95
N ILE A 179 22.90 -80.93 -6.81
CA ILE A 179 23.79 -79.84 -6.47
C ILE A 179 23.35 -79.29 -5.11
N PHE A 180 24.09 -79.61 -4.05
CA PHE A 180 24.10 -78.77 -2.86
C PHE A 180 24.52 -77.41 -3.40
N SER A 181 23.56 -76.51 -3.63
CA SER A 181 23.87 -75.16 -4.06
C SER A 181 24.76 -74.59 -2.98
N ARG A 182 26.08 -74.54 -3.24
CA ARG A 182 27.01 -73.76 -2.45
C ARG A 182 26.39 -72.39 -2.40
N TYR A 183 25.98 -71.96 -1.21
CA TYR A 183 25.45 -70.62 -1.01
C TYR A 183 26.49 -69.66 -1.54
N GLN A 184 26.19 -69.05 -2.67
CA GLN A 184 27.03 -68.02 -3.24
C GLN A 184 26.71 -66.77 -2.46
N TYR A 185 27.62 -66.40 -1.57
CA TYR A 185 27.52 -65.15 -0.83
C TYR A 185 27.52 -64.01 -1.84
N ASN A 186 26.39 -63.32 -1.92
CA ASN A 186 26.29 -62.05 -2.61
C ASN A 186 26.31 -60.97 -1.52
N PRO A 187 27.33 -60.10 -1.49
CA PRO A 187 27.39 -59.05 -0.49
C PRO A 187 26.12 -58.18 -0.57
N PRO A 188 25.42 -57.95 0.56
CA PRO A 188 24.26 -57.08 0.56
C PRO A 188 24.68 -55.66 0.21
N ILE A 189 23.85 -54.97 -0.56
CA ILE A 189 24.05 -53.56 -0.90
C ILE A 189 23.78 -52.76 0.39
N ILE A 190 24.86 -52.33 1.04
CA ILE A 190 24.80 -51.45 2.20
C ILE A 190 24.85 -50.00 1.76
N PHE A 191 24.14 -49.13 2.48
CA PHE A 191 24.26 -47.69 2.23
C PHE A 191 25.67 -47.26 2.60
N LYS A 192 26.20 -46.30 1.84
CA LYS A 192 27.43 -45.63 2.20
C LYS A 192 27.11 -44.21 2.65
N THR A 193 27.77 -43.76 3.69
CA THR A 193 27.59 -42.40 4.23
C THR A 193 27.92 -41.33 3.18
N GLU A 194 28.83 -41.61 2.26
CA GLU A 194 29.19 -40.75 1.12
C GLU A 194 28.05 -40.51 0.12
N ASP A 195 27.08 -41.43 0.04
CA ASP A 195 25.92 -41.32 -0.85
C ASP A 195 24.72 -40.64 -0.19
N LEU A 196 24.75 -40.45 1.13
CA LEU A 196 23.71 -39.79 1.93
C LEU A 196 23.93 -38.26 2.06
N LEU A 197 25.12 -37.77 1.71
CA LEU A 197 25.55 -36.39 1.90
C LEU A 197 25.66 -35.58 0.58
N LYS A 198 25.28 -36.18 -0.55
CA LYS A 198 25.17 -35.50 -1.86
C LYS A 198 23.84 -34.76 -1.96
#